data_AF-A0A849BYA8-F1
#
_entry.id   AF-A0A849BYA8-F1
#
_cell.length_a   1.000
_cell.length_b   1.000
_cell.length_c   1.000
_cell.angle_alpha   90.00
_cell.angle_beta   90.00
_cell.angle_gamma   90.00
#
_symmetry.space_group_name_H-M   'P 1'
#
loop_
_entity.id
_entity.type
_entity.pdbx_description
1 polymer ?
#
loop_
_entity_poly.entity_id
_entity_poly.type
_entity_poly.pdbx_seq_one_letter_code
_entity_poly.pdbx_strand_id
1 'polypeptide(L)'
;MVYRDGDRTLVWDDKLADSVAIDADTQVPIEQCLTFDHAQFEDIQEAIRAGTPIRRFLNIVRRDDGLYEFSAAPECAPSAGRTTLYFDHGEFAAFVQAVRGHEFEHSAFLFGAL
;
A
#
# COMPACT_ATOMS: atom_id res chain seq x y z
N MET A 1 -2.45 0.88 5.36
CA MET A 1 -1.24 1.37 6.05
C MET A 1 0.00 1.25 5.19
N VAL A 2 0.99 2.13 5.39
CA VAL A 2 2.24 2.22 4.59
C VAL A 2 3.45 2.30 5.52
N TYR A 3 4.50 1.56 5.22
CA TYR A 3 5.79 1.54 5.93
C TYR A 3 6.92 1.55 4.91
N ARG A 4 8.04 2.19 5.23
CA ARG A 4 9.25 2.18 4.40
C ARG A 4 10.46 1.79 5.24
N ASP A 5 11.28 0.88 4.73
CA ASP A 5 12.64 0.65 5.24
C ASP A 5 13.67 1.22 4.26
N GLY A 6 14.92 0.73 4.27
CA GLY A 6 15.99 1.25 3.41
C GLY A 6 15.89 0.84 1.93
N ASP A 7 15.07 -0.16 1.59
CA ASP A 7 14.96 -0.67 0.21
C ASP A 7 13.51 -0.85 -0.28
N ARG A 8 12.53 -0.90 0.61
CA ARG A 8 11.17 -1.32 0.33
C ARG A 8 10.13 -0.39 0.94
N THR A 9 8.98 -0.38 0.27
CA THR A 9 7.72 0.16 0.76
C THR A 9 6.75 -0.99 0.94
N LEU A 10 6.22 -1.16 2.15
CA LEU A 10 5.22 -2.16 2.51
C LEU A 10 3.86 -1.48 2.64
N VAL A 11 2.83 -2.11 2.07
CA VAL A 11 1.43 -1.70 2.19
C VAL A 11 0.61 -2.86 2.74
N TRP A 12 -0.20 -2.61 3.77
CA TRP A 12 -1.06 -3.63 4.40
C TRP A 12 -2.41 -3.04 4.84
N ASP A 13 -3.36 -3.90 5.17
CA ASP A 13 -4.66 -3.53 5.78
C ASP A 13 -4.48 -3.49 7.32
N ASP A 14 -4.75 -2.35 7.95
CA ASP A 14 -4.59 -2.18 9.41
C ASP A 14 -5.46 -3.13 10.22
N LYS A 15 -6.61 -3.53 9.69
CA LYS A 15 -7.47 -4.53 10.35
C LYS A 15 -6.79 -5.88 10.51
N LEU A 16 -5.76 -6.19 9.71
CA LEU A 16 -4.94 -7.38 9.90
C LEU A 16 -4.13 -7.28 11.20
N ALA A 17 -3.62 -6.09 11.54
CA ALA A 17 -2.94 -5.86 12.81
C ALA A 17 -3.91 -5.96 14.00
N ASP A 18 -5.16 -5.51 13.83
CA ASP A 18 -6.18 -5.58 14.89
C ASP A 18 -6.76 -6.99 15.10
N SER A 19 -6.70 -7.86 14.07
CA SER A 19 -7.24 -9.22 14.12
C SER A 19 -6.34 -10.22 14.86
N VAL A 20 -5.06 -9.90 15.00
CA VAL A 20 -4.08 -10.68 15.77
C VAL A 20 -4.00 -10.04 17.14
N ALA A 21 -4.46 -10.77 18.17
CA ALA A 21 -4.59 -10.26 19.54
C ALA A 21 -3.38 -9.42 19.97
N ILE A 22 -3.72 -8.29 20.60
CA ILE A 22 -2.88 -7.12 20.88
C ILE A 22 -1.65 -7.49 21.72
N ASP A 23 -0.51 -7.56 21.03
CA ASP A 23 0.80 -7.33 21.61
C ASP A 23 1.35 -6.11 20.83
N ALA A 24 1.95 -5.12 21.51
CA ALA A 24 2.50 -3.93 20.85
C ALA A 24 3.64 -4.23 19.85
N ASP A 25 4.09 -5.50 19.82
CA ASP A 25 5.10 -6.05 18.92
C ASP A 25 4.49 -6.96 17.83
N THR A 26 3.16 -6.98 17.65
CA THR A 26 2.53 -7.81 16.62
C THR A 26 2.94 -7.32 15.22
N GLN A 27 3.92 -8.02 14.65
CA GLN A 27 4.41 -7.80 13.30
C GLN A 27 3.40 -8.34 12.29
N VAL A 28 2.97 -7.50 11.35
CA VAL A 28 2.22 -7.96 10.19
C VAL A 28 3.15 -8.81 9.33
N PRO A 29 2.84 -10.09 9.06
CA PRO A 29 3.68 -10.94 8.24
C PRO A 29 3.87 -10.33 6.84
N ILE A 30 5.08 -10.40 6.29
CA ILE A 30 5.38 -9.81 4.96
C ILE A 30 4.52 -10.42 3.85
N GLU A 31 4.09 -11.67 4.01
CA GLU A 31 3.19 -12.36 3.09
C GLU A 31 1.78 -11.76 3.07
N GLN A 32 1.42 -10.97 4.09
CA GLN A 32 0.18 -10.20 4.17
C GLN A 32 0.34 -8.76 3.68
N CYS A 33 1.54 -8.37 3.25
CA CYS A 33 1.84 -7.06 2.69
C CYS A 33 1.97 -7.11 1.17
N LEU A 34 1.59 -6.03 0.50
CA LEU A 34 2.13 -5.71 -0.82
C LEU A 34 3.46 -5.01 -0.62
N THR A 35 4.50 -5.47 -1.32
CA THR A 35 5.87 -4.96 -1.21
C THR A 35 6.28 -4.30 -2.52
N PHE A 36 6.81 -3.09 -2.46
CA PHE A 36 7.31 -2.38 -3.63
C PHE A 36 8.71 -1.88 -3.32
N ASP A 37 9.57 -1.72 -4.32
CA ASP A 37 10.71 -0.82 -4.12
C ASP A 37 10.22 0.64 -4.03
N HIS A 38 11.06 1.55 -3.54
CA HIS A 38 10.64 2.94 -3.41
C HIS A 38 10.26 3.58 -4.75
N ALA A 39 10.96 3.27 -5.84
CA ALA A 39 10.70 3.86 -7.15
C ALA A 39 9.34 3.41 -7.71
N GLN A 40 9.02 2.12 -7.57
CA GLN A 40 7.71 1.57 -7.90
C GLN A 40 6.59 2.27 -7.13
N PHE A 41 6.82 2.54 -5.84
CA PHE A 41 5.81 3.22 -5.03
C PHE A 41 5.72 4.73 -5.31
N GLU A 42 6.80 5.39 -5.75
CA GLU A 42 6.72 6.75 -6.30
C GLU A 42 5.91 6.78 -7.61
N ASP A 43 6.13 5.84 -8.53
CA ASP A 43 5.36 5.73 -9.77
C ASP A 43 3.86 5.51 -9.50
N ILE A 44 3.51 4.70 -8.48
CA ILE A 44 2.13 4.52 -8.01
C ILE A 44 1.54 5.85 -7.52
N GLN A 45 2.28 6.57 -6.67
CA GLN A 45 1.83 7.85 -6.14
C GLN A 45 1.64 8.89 -7.26
N GLU A 46 2.57 8.97 -8.21
CA GLU A 46 2.48 9.88 -9.35
C GLU A 46 1.25 9.57 -10.20
N ALA A 47 0.99 8.29 -10.50
CA ALA A 47 -0.19 7.88 -11.26
C ALA A 47 -1.50 8.32 -10.58
N ILE A 48 -1.61 8.13 -9.25
CA ILE A 48 -2.77 8.56 -8.47
C ILE A 48 -2.94 10.09 -8.49
N ARG A 49 -1.83 10.84 -8.35
CA ARG A 49 -1.82 12.31 -8.41
C ARG A 49 -2.26 12.82 -9.78
N ALA A 50 -1.71 12.23 -10.85
CA ALA A 50 -2.03 12.57 -12.23
C ALA A 50 -3.41 12.07 -12.69
N GLY A 51 -4.07 11.21 -11.90
CA GLY A 51 -5.32 10.57 -12.29
C GLY A 51 -5.16 9.60 -13.46
N THR A 52 -3.96 9.04 -13.63
CA THR A 52 -3.64 8.07 -14.69
C THR A 52 -3.71 6.63 -14.16
N PRO A 53 -3.88 5.63 -15.04
CA PRO A 53 -3.94 4.24 -14.62
C PRO A 53 -2.61 3.71 -14.04
N ILE A 54 -2.66 3.05 -12.88
CA ILE A 54 -1.49 2.52 -12.11
C ILE A 54 -0.96 1.18 -12.66
N ARG A 55 -1.43 0.74 -13.84
CA ARG A 55 -1.49 -0.66 -14.32
C ARG A 55 -0.20 -1.51 -14.25
N ARG A 56 0.96 -0.89 -14.08
CA ARG A 56 2.27 -1.54 -14.10
C ARG A 56 2.65 -2.25 -12.80
N PHE A 57 2.23 -1.74 -11.64
CA PHE A 57 2.72 -2.25 -10.34
C PHE A 57 1.59 -2.65 -9.40
N LEU A 58 0.54 -1.83 -9.34
CA LEU A 58 -0.60 -2.03 -8.48
C LEU A 58 -1.87 -2.00 -9.31
N ASN A 59 -2.69 -3.04 -9.14
CA ASN A 59 -4.04 -3.09 -9.65
C ASN A 59 -5.00 -2.68 -8.53
N ILE A 60 -5.90 -1.73 -8.82
CA ILE A 60 -6.96 -1.32 -7.91
C ILE A 60 -8.29 -1.50 -8.64
N VAL A 61 -9.13 -2.41 -8.15
CA VAL A 61 -10.43 -2.74 -8.75
C VAL A 61 -11.53 -2.48 -7.74
N ARG A 62 -12.58 -1.76 -8.14
CA ARG A 62 -13.81 -1.67 -7.35
C ARG A 62 -14.64 -2.93 -7.60
N ARG A 63 -14.99 -3.63 -6.54
CA ARG A 63 -15.81 -4.84 -6.54
C ARG A 63 -17.29 -4.52 -6.45
N ASP A 64 -18.13 -5.50 -6.77
CA ASP A 64 -19.59 -5.38 -6.73
C ASP A 64 -20.14 -5.22 -5.30
N ASP A 65 -19.40 -5.69 -4.30
CA ASP A 65 -19.70 -5.51 -2.88
C ASP A 65 -19.35 -4.11 -2.34
N GLY A 66 -18.79 -3.24 -3.20
CA GLY A 66 -18.43 -1.86 -2.87
C GLY A 66 -17.03 -1.70 -2.29
N LEU A 67 -16.28 -2.80 -2.07
CA LEU A 67 -14.89 -2.76 -1.64
C LEU A 67 -13.94 -2.46 -2.81
N TYR A 68 -12.75 -1.98 -2.48
CA TYR A 68 -11.64 -1.79 -3.38
C TYR A 68 -10.60 -2.86 -3.11
N GLU A 69 -10.32 -3.64 -4.16
CA GLU A 69 -9.31 -4.68 -4.16
C GLU A 69 -7.98 -4.11 -4.63
N PHE A 70 -6.96 -4.23 -3.79
CA PHE A 70 -5.58 -3.88 -4.10
C PHE A 70 -4.79 -5.17 -4.26
N SER A 71 -4.22 -5.37 -5.45
CA SER A 71 -3.38 -6.52 -5.75
C SER A 71 -2.19 -6.10 -6.59
N ALA A 72 -1.07 -6.83 -6.48
CA ALA A 72 0.06 -6.62 -7.37
C ALA A 72 -0.37 -6.86 -8.83
N ALA A 73 0.15 -6.05 -9.77
CA ALA A 73 0.00 -6.34 -11.19
C ALA A 73 0.57 -7.74 -11.51
N PRO A 74 -0.02 -8.51 -12.45
CA PRO A 74 0.39 -9.91 -12.70
C PRO A 74 1.89 -10.10 -12.93
N GLU A 75 2.53 -9.16 -13.62
CA GLU A 75 3.96 -9.14 -13.88
C GLU A 75 4.82 -8.89 -12.63
N CYS A 76 4.26 -8.21 -11.62
CA CYS A 76 4.95 -7.82 -10.39
C CYS A 76 4.62 -8.74 -9.21
N ALA A 77 3.57 -9.56 -9.29
CA ALA A 77 3.15 -10.45 -8.20
C ALA A 77 4.26 -11.35 -7.61
N PRO A 78 5.24 -11.87 -8.39
CA PRO A 78 6.35 -12.65 -7.81
C PRO A 78 7.24 -11.86 -6.85
N SER A 79 7.42 -10.55 -7.07
CA SER A 79 8.27 -9.69 -6.24
C SER A 79 7.46 -8.89 -5.21
N ALA A 80 6.24 -8.50 -5.56
CA ALA A 80 5.43 -7.62 -4.73
C ALA A 80 4.55 -8.36 -3.71
N GLY A 81 4.57 -9.69 -3.73
CA GLY A 81 3.67 -10.52 -2.94
C GLY A 81 2.38 -10.82 -3.69
N ARG A 82 1.69 -11.87 -3.22
CA ARG A 82 0.45 -12.39 -3.83
C ARG A 82 -0.78 -12.11 -2.98
N THR A 83 -0.61 -11.36 -1.88
CA THR A 83 -1.74 -10.96 -1.04
C THR A 83 -2.68 -10.05 -1.82
N THR A 84 -3.90 -9.96 -1.32
CA THR A 84 -4.91 -9.04 -1.82
C THR A 84 -5.45 -8.28 -0.63
N LEU A 85 -5.38 -6.95 -0.69
CA LEU A 85 -5.86 -6.07 0.37
C LEU A 85 -7.25 -5.56 -0.02
N TYR A 86 -8.12 -5.41 0.97
CA TYR A 86 -9.49 -4.96 0.75
C TYR A 86 -9.75 -3.71 1.57
N PHE A 87 -10.14 -2.65 0.89
CA PHE A 87 -10.43 -1.37 1.52
C PHE A 87 -11.87 -0.97 1.22
N ASP A 88 -12.57 -0.41 2.20
CA ASP A 88 -13.84 0.23 1.91
C ASP A 88 -13.65 1.56 1.15
N HIS A 89 -14.75 2.22 0.81
CA HIS A 89 -14.68 3.49 0.08
C HIS A 89 -14.01 4.61 0.88
N GLY A 90 -14.22 4.67 2.19
CA GLY A 90 -13.62 5.68 3.06
C GLY A 90 -12.11 5.49 3.14
N GLU A 91 -11.65 4.25 3.29
CA GLU A 91 -10.24 3.90 3.33
C GLU A 91 -9.53 4.16 1.99
N PHE A 92 -10.16 3.78 0.88
CA PHE A 92 -9.65 4.12 -0.45
C PHE A 92 -9.57 5.64 -0.65
N ALA A 93 -10.60 6.38 -0.26
CA ALA A 93 -10.62 7.84 -0.37
C ALA A 93 -9.53 8.49 0.49
N ALA A 94 -9.34 8.01 1.72
CA ALA A 94 -8.28 8.46 2.62
C ALA A 94 -6.89 8.19 2.03
N PHE A 95 -6.66 6.99 1.48
CA PHE A 95 -5.42 6.65 0.78
C PHE A 95 -5.13 7.61 -0.39
N VAL A 96 -6.13 7.87 -1.25
CA VAL A 96 -5.98 8.80 -2.38
C VAL A 96 -5.71 10.23 -1.89
N GLN A 97 -6.36 10.67 -0.82
CA GLN A 97 -6.12 11.99 -0.22
C GLN A 97 -4.69 12.08 0.34
N ALA A 98 -4.22 11.09 1.09
CA ALA A 98 -2.87 11.05 1.64
C ALA A 98 -1.80 11.07 0.54
N VAL A 99 -1.99 10.31 -0.55
CA VAL A 99 -1.09 10.35 -1.73
C VAL A 99 -1.05 11.75 -2.35
N ARG A 100 -2.20 12.41 -2.50
CA ARG A 100 -2.29 13.79 -3.02
C ARG A 100 -1.73 14.83 -2.05
N GLY A 101 -1.81 14.58 -0.76
CA GLY A 101 -1.24 15.37 0.31
C GLY A 101 0.27 15.16 0.52
N HIS A 102 0.90 14.31 -0.30
CA HIS A 102 2.34 14.00 -0.21
C HIS A 102 2.75 13.28 1.10
N GLU A 103 1.79 12.68 1.81
CA GLU A 103 2.04 12.03 3.11
C GLU A 103 2.93 10.79 3.02
N PHE A 104 2.98 10.17 1.84
CA PHE A 104 3.78 8.96 1.62
C PHE A 104 5.10 9.21 0.89
N GLU A 105 5.53 10.46 0.67
CA GLU A 105 6.81 10.73 0.01
C GLU A 105 7.99 10.11 0.76
N HIS A 106 8.98 9.58 0.01
CA HIS A 106 10.16 8.98 0.62
C HIS A 106 10.85 9.90 1.64
N SER A 107 10.91 11.21 1.35
CA SER A 107 11.46 12.24 2.23
C SER A 107 10.80 12.27 3.61
N ALA A 108 9.49 12.00 3.72
CA ALA A 108 8.76 12.01 4.97
C ALA A 108 9.19 10.89 5.93
N PHE A 109 9.77 9.80 5.42
CA PHE A 109 10.19 8.64 6.20
C PHE A 109 11.68 8.65 6.55
N LEU A 110 12.49 9.42 5.82
CA LEU A 110 13.93 9.56 6.09
C LEU A 110 14.24 10.36 7.37
N PHE A 111 13.28 11.16 7.87
CA PHE A 111 13.44 11.95 9.11
C PHE A 111 13.01 11.21 10.39
N GLY A 112 12.54 9.96 10.29
CA GLY A 112 12.12 9.13 11.43
C GLY A 112 13.21 8.23 12.01
N ALA A 113 14.39 8.16 11.39
CA ALA A 113 15.53 7.36 11.84
C ALA A 113 16.59 8.26 12.53
N LEU A 114 16.31 8.69 13.75
CA LEU A 114 17.29 9.22 14.70
C LEU A 114 17.14 8.53 16.05
#